data_AF-A0A7K3VV40-F1
#
_entry.id   AF-A0A7K3VV40-F1
#
_cell.length_a   1.000
_cell.length_b   1.000
_cell.length_c   1.000
_cell.angle_alpha   90.00
_cell.angle_beta   90.00
_cell.angle_gamma   90.00
#
_symmetry.space_group_name_H-M   'P 1'
#
loop_
_entity.id
_entity.type
_entity.pdbx_description
1 polymer ?
#
loop_
_entity_poly.entity_id
_entity_poly.type
_entity_poly.pdbx_seq_one_letter_code
_entity_poly.pdbx_strand_id
1 'polypeptide(L)'
;MPTVGRTRPKPALALGAALVALTLLIVTGLALREYGPGDMGAGFLWGAAASLAGAGVMAWRVSRRPGSATTFERAWTRTGDERDDALLTRSLAVLGLLAVPLTGVAAIAIGLGARAEMVLTLLLVAEIAVGAVAFAVVDRRS
;
A
#
# COMPACT_ATOMS: atom_id res chain seq x y z
N MET A 1 4.05 -10.16 -33.43
CA MET A 1 3.86 -9.95 -31.98
C MET A 1 2.44 -9.45 -31.76
N PRO A 2 1.53 -10.20 -31.12
CA PRO A 2 0.18 -9.72 -30.85
C PRO A 2 0.22 -8.71 -29.69
N THR A 3 -0.25 -7.50 -29.93
CA THR A 3 -0.47 -6.48 -28.90
C THR A 3 -1.60 -6.92 -27.99
N VAL A 4 -1.30 -7.25 -26.73
CA VAL A 4 -2.30 -7.55 -25.70
C VAL A 4 -3.17 -6.31 -25.50
N GLY A 5 -4.42 -6.37 -25.97
CA GLY A 5 -5.41 -5.32 -25.74
C GLY A 5 -5.73 -5.23 -24.26
N ARG A 6 -5.20 -4.22 -23.56
CA ARG A 6 -5.59 -3.89 -22.17
C ARG A 6 -7.08 -3.51 -22.18
N THR A 7 -7.95 -4.41 -21.71
CA THR A 7 -9.35 -4.11 -21.46
C THR A 7 -9.43 -3.07 -20.34
N ARG A 8 -9.94 -1.87 -20.64
CA ARG A 8 -10.20 -0.86 -19.60
C ARG A 8 -11.25 -1.44 -18.63
N PRO A 9 -11.02 -1.42 -17.30
CA PRO A 9 -12.04 -1.85 -16.37
C PRO A 9 -13.29 -0.98 -16.58
N LYS A 10 -14.45 -1.64 -16.66
CA LYS A 10 -15.73 -0.92 -16.74
C LYS A 10 -15.85 -0.03 -15.50
N PRO A 11 -16.25 1.24 -15.63
CA PRO A 11 -16.29 2.18 -14.51
C PRO A 11 -17.15 1.66 -13.34
N ALA A 12 -18.21 0.91 -13.63
CA ALA A 12 -19.05 0.25 -12.63
C ALA A 12 -18.29 -0.79 -11.78
N LEU A 13 -17.35 -1.53 -12.37
CA LEU A 13 -16.58 -2.57 -11.68
C LEU A 13 -15.52 -1.95 -10.77
N ALA A 14 -14.88 -0.87 -11.23
CA ALA A 14 -13.94 -0.09 -10.41
C ALA A 14 -14.66 0.59 -9.23
N LEU A 15 -15.85 1.16 -9.47
CA LEU A 15 -16.66 1.77 -8.42
C LEU A 15 -17.13 0.71 -7.40
N GLY A 16 -17.56 -0.46 -7.87
CA GLY A 16 -17.95 -1.58 -7.02
C GLY A 16 -16.80 -2.04 -6.13
N ALA A 17 -15.60 -2.23 -6.70
CA ALA A 17 -14.41 -2.59 -5.92
C ALA A 17 -14.05 -1.53 -4.85
N ALA A 18 -14.16 -0.25 -5.19
CA ALA A 18 -13.91 0.84 -4.25
C ALA A 18 -14.93 0.85 -3.10
N LEU A 19 -16.21 0.63 -3.39
CA LEU A 19 -17.26 0.54 -2.36
C LEU A 19 -17.06 -0.67 -1.44
N VAL A 20 -16.68 -1.82 -1.98
CA VAL A 20 -16.36 -3.02 -1.19
C VAL A 20 -15.18 -2.74 -0.26
N ALA A 21 -14.10 -2.14 -0.79
CA ALA A 21 -12.94 -1.77 0.02
C ALA A 21 -13.31 -0.77 1.14
N LEU A 22 -14.10 0.26 0.82
CA LEU A 22 -14.56 1.23 1.80
C LEU A 22 -15.43 0.58 2.89
N THR A 23 -16.32 -0.34 2.49
CA THR A 23 -17.17 -1.09 3.41
C THR A 23 -16.34 -1.93 4.36
N LEU A 24 -15.34 -2.66 3.83
CA LEU A 24 -14.42 -3.44 4.65
C LEU A 24 -13.64 -2.57 5.64
N LEU A 25 -13.14 -1.41 5.21
CA LEU A 25 -12.47 -0.47 6.11
C LEU A 25 -13.39 -0.01 7.23
N ILE A 26 -14.62 0.41 6.92
CA ILE A 26 -15.58 0.89 7.93
C ILE A 26 -15.94 -0.24 8.90
N VAL A 27 -16.31 -1.41 8.39
CA VAL A 27 -16.69 -2.57 9.21
C VAL A 27 -15.53 -2.98 10.13
N THR A 28 -14.31 -3.02 9.61
CA THR A 28 -13.11 -3.35 10.39
C THR A 28 -12.84 -2.30 11.45
N GLY A 29 -12.93 -1.02 11.11
CA GLY A 29 -12.73 0.08 12.07
C GLY A 29 -13.76 0.10 13.18
N LEU A 30 -15.03 -0.18 12.86
CA LEU A 30 -16.10 -0.32 13.86
C LEU A 30 -15.89 -1.57 14.73
N ALA A 31 -15.50 -2.70 14.15
CA ALA A 31 -15.18 -3.91 14.90
C ALA A 31 -13.98 -3.70 15.85
N LEU A 32 -12.95 -3.00 15.40
CA LEU A 32 -11.80 -2.63 16.25
C LEU A 32 -12.16 -1.61 17.33
N ARG A 33 -13.19 -0.79 17.12
CA ARG A 33 -13.69 0.12 18.16
C ARG A 33 -14.52 -0.62 19.22
N GLU A 34 -15.27 -1.64 18.81
CA GLU A 34 -16.14 -2.40 19.72
C GLU A 34 -15.36 -3.50 20.47
N TYR A 35 -14.46 -4.20 19.79
CA TYR A 35 -13.78 -5.39 20.32
C TYR A 35 -12.27 -5.22 20.50
N GLY A 36 -11.70 -4.13 19.99
CA GLY A 36 -10.26 -3.86 20.10
C GLY A 36 -9.89 -3.26 21.46
N PRO A 37 -8.71 -3.59 22.00
CA PRO A 37 -8.21 -2.96 23.22
C PRO A 37 -7.84 -1.48 22.97
N GLY A 38 -8.26 -0.60 23.89
CA GLY A 38 -7.93 0.84 23.83
C GLY A 38 -8.50 1.56 22.61
N ASP A 39 -7.77 2.54 22.08
CA ASP A 39 -8.19 3.39 20.95
C ASP A 39 -7.83 2.82 19.56
N MET A 40 -7.70 1.49 19.42
CA MET A 40 -7.30 0.84 18.16
C MET A 40 -8.21 1.19 16.98
N GLY A 41 -9.54 1.24 17.20
CA GLY A 41 -10.50 1.61 16.15
C GLY A 41 -10.29 3.04 15.65
N ALA A 42 -10.01 3.99 16.56
CA ALA A 42 -9.73 5.37 16.16
C ALA A 42 -8.42 5.47 15.38
N GLY A 43 -7.36 4.81 15.86
CA GLY A 43 -6.07 4.77 15.16
C GLY A 43 -6.16 4.18 13.75
N PHE A 44 -6.87 3.06 13.60
CA PHE A 44 -7.12 2.43 12.30
C PHE A 44 -7.89 3.36 11.35
N LEU A 45 -8.98 3.98 11.81
CA LEU A 45 -9.80 4.87 10.98
C LEU A 45 -9.03 6.12 10.55
N TRP A 46 -8.21 6.71 11.43
CA TRP A 46 -7.34 7.84 11.08
C TRP A 46 -6.27 7.44 10.05
N GLY A 47 -5.63 6.29 10.22
CA GLY A 47 -4.67 5.75 9.26
C GLY A 47 -5.30 5.49 7.88
N ALA A 48 -6.49 4.90 7.86
CA ALA A 48 -7.25 4.67 6.63
C ALA A 48 -7.65 5.97 5.93
N ALA A 49 -8.15 6.95 6.69
CA ALA A 49 -8.51 8.27 6.17
C ALA A 49 -7.29 9.02 5.60
N ALA A 50 -6.16 9.00 6.30
CA ALA A 50 -4.92 9.62 5.83
C ALA A 50 -4.40 8.95 4.54
N SER A 51 -4.46 7.62 4.48
CA SER A 51 -4.04 6.85 3.30
C SER A 51 -4.93 7.14 2.08
N LEU A 52 -6.24 7.19 2.27
CA LEU A 52 -7.20 7.54 1.20
C LEU A 52 -7.01 8.98 0.71
N ALA A 53 -6.80 9.93 1.64
CA ALA A 53 -6.53 11.32 1.29
C ALA A 53 -5.23 11.45 0.49
N GLY A 54 -4.15 10.78 0.93
CA GLY A 54 -2.86 10.74 0.21
C GLY A 54 -3.00 10.19 -1.21
N ALA A 55 -3.67 9.04 -1.35
CA ALA A 55 -3.93 8.44 -2.66
C ALA A 55 -4.77 9.36 -3.57
N GLY A 56 -5.77 10.03 -3.01
CA GLY A 56 -6.61 11.00 -3.73
C GLY A 56 -5.81 12.23 -4.21
N VAL A 57 -4.99 12.81 -3.35
CA VAL A 57 -4.10 13.94 -3.70
C VAL A 57 -3.14 13.53 -4.81
N MET A 58 -2.57 12.33 -4.72
CA MET A 58 -1.65 11.81 -5.72
C MET A 58 -2.33 11.61 -7.08
N ALA A 59 -3.50 10.96 -7.12
CA ALA A 59 -4.29 10.81 -8.36
C ALA A 59 -4.72 12.16 -8.95
N TRP A 60 -5.08 13.12 -8.10
CA TRP A 60 -5.41 14.48 -8.51
C TRP A 60 -4.20 15.21 -9.09
N ARG A 61 -3.01 15.08 -8.47
CA ARG A 61 -1.77 15.67 -8.99
C ARG A 61 -1.39 15.10 -10.35
N VAL A 62 -1.45 13.77 -10.51
CA VAL A 62 -1.14 13.13 -11.80
C VAL A 62 -2.09 13.57 -12.90
N SER A 63 -3.39 13.67 -12.60
CA SER A 63 -4.40 14.09 -13.59
C SER A 63 -4.32 15.59 -13.96
N ARG A 64 -3.97 16.46 -13.01
CA ARG A 64 -3.89 17.91 -13.23
C ARG A 64 -2.52 18.39 -13.73
N ARG A 65 -1.43 17.73 -13.32
CA ARG A 65 -0.04 18.16 -13.58
C ARG A 65 0.87 16.96 -13.90
N PRO A 66 0.62 16.23 -15.00
CA PRO A 66 1.37 15.02 -15.34
C PRO A 66 2.88 15.25 -15.49
N GLY A 67 3.30 16.43 -15.94
CA GLY A 67 4.73 16.78 -16.09
C GLY A 67 5.50 16.97 -14.77
N SER A 68 4.81 17.04 -13.63
CA SER A 68 5.42 17.17 -12.30
C SER A 68 5.28 15.90 -11.45
N ALA A 69 4.71 14.84 -12.02
CA ALA A 69 4.47 13.59 -11.31
C ALA A 69 5.77 12.80 -11.17
N THR A 70 6.02 12.26 -9.98
CA THR A 70 7.19 11.41 -9.74
C THR A 70 7.04 10.05 -10.42
N THR A 71 8.15 9.33 -10.62
CA THR A 71 8.16 7.95 -11.17
C THR A 71 7.22 7.03 -10.40
N PHE A 72 7.25 7.09 -9.06
CA PHE A 72 6.36 6.32 -8.21
C PHE A 72 4.90 6.70 -8.46
N GLU A 73 4.61 8.00 -8.55
CA GLU A 73 3.25 8.49 -8.77
C GLU A 73 2.68 7.93 -10.07
N ARG A 74 3.44 8.01 -11.17
CA ARG A 74 3.04 7.54 -12.48
C ARG A 74 2.90 6.01 -12.54
N ALA A 75 3.81 5.26 -11.92
CA ALA A 75 3.75 3.81 -11.86
C ALA A 75 2.49 3.35 -11.10
N TRP A 76 2.23 3.96 -9.95
CA TRP A 76 1.09 3.62 -9.11
C TRP A 76 -0.25 3.94 -9.77
N THR A 77 -0.35 5.08 -10.48
CA THR A 77 -1.56 5.44 -11.24
C THR A 77 -1.66 4.73 -12.60
N ARG A 78 -0.70 3.87 -12.96
CA ARG A 78 -0.58 3.21 -14.27
C ARG A 78 -0.59 4.19 -15.45
N THR A 79 -0.03 5.37 -15.22
CA THR A 79 0.17 6.42 -16.25
C THR A 79 1.64 6.55 -16.65
N GLY A 80 2.52 5.70 -16.12
CA GLY A 80 3.94 5.64 -16.45
C GLY A 80 4.24 4.76 -17.66
N ASP A 81 5.48 4.87 -18.14
CA ASP A 81 6.00 4.05 -19.23
C ASP A 81 6.36 2.64 -18.73
N GLU A 82 6.73 1.73 -19.64
CA GLU A 82 7.11 0.35 -19.29
C GLU A 82 8.23 0.27 -18.23
N ARG A 83 9.12 1.27 -18.21
CA ARG A 83 10.16 1.41 -17.18
C ARG A 83 9.58 1.61 -15.79
N ASP A 84 8.60 2.50 -15.65
CA ASP A 84 7.97 2.84 -14.37
C ASP A 84 7.24 1.60 -13.79
N ASP A 85 6.54 0.86 -14.66
CA ASP A 85 5.86 -0.40 -14.31
C ASP A 85 6.86 -1.49 -13.85
N ALA A 86 7.99 -1.62 -14.54
CA ALA A 86 9.04 -2.59 -14.19
C ALA A 86 9.73 -2.24 -12.86
N LEU A 87 10.00 -0.96 -12.61
CA LEU A 87 10.55 -0.46 -11.35
C LEU A 87 9.63 -0.80 -10.17
N LEU A 88 8.34 -0.48 -10.29
CA LEU A 88 7.36 -0.78 -9.24
C LEU A 88 7.24 -2.29 -9.01
N THR A 89 7.11 -3.08 -10.07
CA THR A 89 7.01 -4.54 -9.98
C THR A 89 8.21 -5.14 -9.25
N ARG A 90 9.42 -4.71 -9.59
CA ARG A 90 10.65 -5.20 -8.95
C ARG A 90 10.73 -4.79 -7.48
N SER A 91 10.36 -3.55 -7.15
CA SER A 91 10.33 -3.08 -5.76
C SER A 91 9.31 -3.85 -4.91
N LEU A 92 8.11 -4.12 -5.44
CA LEU A 92 7.09 -4.90 -4.77
C LEU A 92 7.49 -6.38 -4.62
N ALA A 93 8.22 -6.95 -5.59
CA ALA A 93 8.75 -8.30 -5.45
C ALA A 93 9.77 -8.42 -4.31
N VAL A 94 10.63 -7.40 -4.12
CA VAL A 94 11.56 -7.36 -2.99
C VAL A 94 10.81 -7.23 -1.67
N LEU A 95 9.81 -6.34 -1.60
CA LEU A 95 8.98 -6.20 -0.41
C LEU A 95 8.26 -7.51 -0.07
N GLY A 96 7.63 -8.15 -1.06
CA GLY A 96 6.93 -9.43 -0.88
C GLY A 96 7.85 -10.55 -0.41
N LEU A 97 9.08 -10.61 -0.95
CA LEU A 97 10.08 -11.59 -0.51
C LEU A 97 10.50 -11.36 0.95
N LEU A 98 10.63 -10.10 1.38
CA LEU A 98 11.03 -9.74 2.74
C LEU A 98 9.86 -9.75 3.75
N ALA A 99 8.61 -9.67 3.29
CA ALA A 99 7.44 -9.69 4.16
C ALA A 99 7.34 -11.01 4.94
N VAL A 100 7.64 -12.15 4.31
CA VAL A 100 7.59 -13.48 4.95
C VAL A 100 8.58 -13.58 6.14
N PRO A 101 9.88 -13.33 5.98
CA PRO A 101 10.81 -13.39 7.11
C PRO A 101 10.54 -12.31 8.15
N LEU A 102 10.16 -11.09 7.75
CA LEU A 102 9.81 -10.03 8.70
C LEU A 102 8.60 -10.42 9.57
N THR A 103 7.57 -11.00 8.96
CA THR A 103 6.40 -11.53 9.67
C THR A 103 6.79 -12.68 10.59
N GLY A 104 7.70 -13.57 10.15
CA GLY A 104 8.22 -14.66 10.98
C GLY A 104 8.95 -14.13 12.22
N VAL A 105 9.82 -13.12 12.06
CA VAL A 105 10.51 -12.46 13.18
C VAL A 105 9.52 -11.79 14.13
N ALA A 106 8.49 -11.12 13.60
CA ALA A 106 7.42 -10.53 14.41
C ALA A 106 6.66 -11.60 15.22
N ALA A 107 6.31 -12.72 14.60
CA ALA A 107 5.63 -13.82 15.28
C ALA A 107 6.49 -14.42 16.40
N ILE A 108 7.80 -14.62 16.16
CA ILE A 108 8.74 -15.08 17.19
C ILE A 108 8.83 -14.07 18.33
N ALA A 109 8.96 -12.78 18.04
CA ALA A 109 9.05 -11.73 19.06
C ALA A 109 7.81 -11.73 19.97
N ILE A 110 6.61 -11.84 19.39
CA ILE A 110 5.36 -11.96 20.14
C ILE A 110 5.36 -13.23 20.99
N GLY A 111 5.76 -14.37 20.43
CA GLY A 111 5.87 -15.64 21.15
C GLY A 111 6.84 -15.62 22.33
N LEU A 112 7.87 -14.78 22.27
CA LEU A 112 8.83 -14.54 23.36
C LEU A 112 8.34 -13.51 24.40
N GLY A 113 7.10 -13.04 24.29
CA GLY A 113 6.48 -12.12 25.25
C GLY A 113 6.60 -10.65 24.91
N ALA A 114 7.05 -10.28 23.70
CA ALA A 114 6.97 -8.88 23.26
C ALA A 114 5.51 -8.45 23.08
N ARG A 115 5.23 -7.18 23.39
CA ARG A 115 3.88 -6.61 23.22
C ARG A 115 3.48 -6.60 21.74
N ALA A 116 2.37 -7.26 21.44
CA ALA A 116 1.90 -7.44 20.05
C ALA A 116 1.66 -6.11 19.34
N GLU A 117 1.11 -5.11 20.02
CA GLU A 117 0.82 -3.81 19.39
C GLU A 117 2.11 -3.12 18.94
N MET A 118 3.16 -3.20 19.76
CA MET A 118 4.47 -2.64 19.46
C MET A 118 5.13 -3.39 18.29
N VAL A 119 5.10 -4.72 18.31
CA VAL A 119 5.71 -5.54 17.26
C VAL A 119 5.01 -5.32 15.92
N LEU A 120 3.68 -5.30 15.88
CA LEU A 120 2.92 -5.04 14.66
C LEU A 120 3.16 -3.62 14.12
N THR A 121 3.28 -2.63 15.00
CA THR A 121 3.62 -1.26 14.60
C THR A 121 5.01 -1.21 13.96
N LEU A 122 6.00 -1.86 14.57
CA LEU A 122 7.36 -1.93 14.03
C LEU A 122 7.43 -2.71 12.73
N LEU A 123 6.68 -3.80 12.61
CA LEU A 123 6.56 -4.59 11.38
C LEU A 123 6.03 -3.72 10.24
N LEU A 124 4.93 -2.99 10.47
CA LEU A 124 4.35 -2.11 9.46
C LEU A 124 5.34 -1.03 9.00
N VAL A 125 6.04 -0.39 9.96
CA VAL A 125 7.07 0.61 9.65
C VAL A 125 8.23 -0.01 8.88
N ALA A 126 8.66 -1.22 9.25
CA ALA A 126 9.72 -1.94 8.55
C ALA A 126 9.32 -2.30 7.12
N GLU A 127 8.09 -2.75 6.88
CA GLU A 127 7.57 -3.03 5.54
C GLU A 127 7.54 -1.77 4.67
N ILE A 128 7.06 -0.65 5.20
CA ILE A 128 7.06 0.65 4.50
C ILE A 128 8.50 1.06 4.17
N ALA A 129 9.42 0.97 5.13
CA ALA A 129 10.82 1.31 4.95
C ALA A 129 11.50 0.42 3.91
N VAL A 130 11.25 -0.89 3.94
CA VAL A 130 11.77 -1.86 2.95
C VAL A 130 11.23 -1.51 1.56
N GLY A 131 9.94 -1.22 1.42
CA GLY A 131 9.36 -0.80 0.15
C GLY A 131 10.01 0.46 -0.40
N ALA A 132 10.18 1.49 0.44
CA ALA A 132 10.82 2.74 0.06
C ALA A 132 12.30 2.57 -0.33
N VAL A 133 13.06 1.81 0.45
CA VAL A 133 14.48 1.53 0.18
C VAL A 133 14.63 0.68 -1.08
N ALA A 134 13.81 -0.37 -1.25
CA ALA A 134 13.82 -1.20 -2.45
C ALA A 134 13.53 -0.35 -3.70
N PHE A 135 12.53 0.52 -3.64
CA PHE A 135 12.23 1.45 -4.73
C PHE A 135 13.42 2.36 -5.05
N ALA A 136 13.97 3.05 -4.04
CA ALA A 136 15.10 3.96 -4.21
C ALA A 136 16.37 3.26 -4.72
N VAL A 137 16.66 2.03 -4.26
CA VAL A 137 17.82 1.25 -4.70
C VAL A 137 17.66 0.78 -6.14
N VAL A 138 16.46 0.31 -6.53
CA VAL A 138 16.20 -0.15 -7.89
C VAL A 138 16.22 1.01 -8.88
N ASP A 139 15.63 2.16 -8.52
CA ASP A 139 15.63 3.39 -9.31
C ASP A 139 17.06 3.88 -9.58
N ARG A 140 17.93 3.90 -8.55
CA ARG A 140 19.35 4.29 -8.72
C ARG A 140 20.18 3.34 -9.59
N ARG A 141 19.73 2.10 -9.80
CA ARG A 141 20.46 1.05 -10.54
C ARG A 141 19.98 0.87 -11.97
N SER A 142 18.88 1.51 -12.35
CA SER A 142 18.21 1.36 -13.65
C SER A 142 18.37 2.61 -14.49
#